data_AF-A0A2V9RJ54-F1
#
_entry.id   AF-A0A2V9RJ54-F1
#
_cell.length_a   1.000
_cell.length_b   1.000
_cell.length_c   1.000
_cell.angle_alpha   90.00
_cell.angle_beta   90.00
_cell.angle_gamma   90.00
#
_symmetry.space_group_name_H-M   'P 1'
#
loop_
_entity.id
_entity.type
_entity.pdbx_description
1 polymer ?
#
loop_
_entity_poly.entity_id
_entity_poly.type
_entity_poly.pdbx_seq_one_letter_code
_entity_poly.pdbx_strand_id
1 'polypeptide(L)'
;MVSMTWRMLGHFWFKLLATLLACAAPFQTIPLTAEQVRVRHMEGLMHGFLALRTLDGRRLADGEMTQIAEGDRVTSRLIFRFKDGSVYDDTTIFSQQGAFRVLSDHLVQRGPSFKQPMETSIDASSGQVTVRYKDQDGGEKILSREWVVVHPRKAHPAKCATNYSVHGGDHAKAAGG
;
A
#
# COMPACT_ATOMS: atom_id res chain seq x y z
N MET A 1 -65.44 -19.12 34.05
CA MET A 1 -64.45 -18.11 34.51
C MET A 1 -63.11 -18.38 33.84
N VAL A 2 -62.82 -17.77 32.69
CA VAL A 2 -61.42 -17.61 32.22
C VAL A 2 -61.36 -16.29 31.45
N SER A 3 -60.96 -15.22 32.13
CA SER A 3 -60.58 -13.95 31.51
C SER A 3 -59.47 -13.37 32.37
N MET A 4 -58.21 -13.57 31.97
CA MET A 4 -57.06 -12.73 32.36
C MET A 4 -55.74 -13.38 31.91
N THR A 5 -55.39 -13.32 30.62
CA THR A 5 -53.97 -13.52 30.20
C THR A 5 -53.59 -12.88 28.87
N TRP A 6 -54.44 -12.17 28.13
CA TRP A 6 -54.06 -11.77 26.75
C TRP A 6 -53.34 -10.40 26.62
N ARG A 7 -53.42 -9.49 27.61
CA ARG A 7 -52.82 -8.12 27.48
C ARG A 7 -51.33 -8.02 27.82
N MET A 8 -50.75 -8.99 28.53
CA MET A 8 -49.36 -8.93 29.00
C MET A 8 -48.34 -9.48 27.98
N LEU A 9 -48.74 -10.44 27.14
CA LEU A 9 -47.83 -11.11 26.19
C LEU A 9 -47.39 -10.18 25.04
N GLY A 10 -48.29 -9.32 24.56
CA GLY A 10 -48.03 -8.38 23.47
C GLY A 10 -47.03 -7.29 23.85
N HIS A 11 -47.11 -6.74 25.06
CA HIS A 11 -46.17 -5.72 25.53
C HIS A 11 -44.76 -6.27 25.72
N PHE A 12 -44.65 -7.53 26.16
CA PHE A 12 -43.36 -8.20 26.35
C PHE A 12 -42.69 -8.49 25.00
N TRP A 13 -43.46 -8.97 24.01
CA TRP A 13 -42.97 -9.16 22.64
C TRP A 13 -42.64 -7.86 21.92
N PHE A 14 -43.45 -6.81 22.10
CA PHE A 14 -43.18 -5.51 21.49
C PHE A 14 -41.93 -4.84 22.07
N LYS A 15 -41.71 -4.99 23.38
CA LYS A 15 -40.47 -4.54 24.02
C LYS A 15 -39.27 -5.37 23.58
N LEU A 16 -39.35 -6.70 23.56
CA LEU A 16 -38.28 -7.57 23.06
C LEU A 16 -37.91 -7.25 21.61
N LEU A 17 -38.90 -7.04 20.73
CA LEU A 17 -38.68 -6.68 19.34
C LEU A 17 -38.04 -5.28 19.21
N ALA A 18 -38.47 -4.31 20.02
CA ALA A 18 -37.86 -2.98 20.06
C ALA A 18 -36.42 -3.00 20.58
N THR A 19 -36.10 -3.82 21.60
CA THR A 19 -34.72 -3.98 22.09
C THR A 19 -33.84 -4.69 21.06
N LEU A 20 -34.37 -5.69 20.34
CA LEU A 20 -33.65 -6.38 19.27
C LEU A 20 -33.40 -5.47 18.06
N LEU A 21 -34.36 -4.61 17.70
CA LEU A 21 -34.19 -3.59 16.66
C LEU A 21 -33.19 -2.50 17.08
N ALA A 22 -33.18 -2.10 18.37
CA ALA A 22 -32.22 -1.13 18.91
C ALA A 22 -30.80 -1.70 19.02
N CYS A 23 -30.64 -2.98 19.32
CA CYS A 23 -29.35 -3.69 19.28
C CYS A 23 -28.86 -3.99 17.86
N ALA A 24 -29.74 -3.91 16.86
CA ALA A 24 -29.40 -4.01 15.44
C ALA A 24 -29.03 -2.65 14.81
N ALA A 25 -28.99 -1.56 15.59
CA ALA A 25 -28.46 -0.28 15.14
C ALA A 25 -27.01 -0.51 14.67
N PRO A 26 -26.72 -0.29 13.38
CA PRO A 26 -25.56 -0.87 12.74
C PRO A 26 -24.31 -0.30 13.40
N PHE A 27 -23.36 -1.18 13.72
CA PHE A 27 -21.96 -0.79 13.79
C PHE A 27 -21.64 -0.12 12.45
N GLN A 28 -21.74 1.20 12.40
CA GLN A 28 -21.36 1.98 11.24
C GLN A 28 -19.86 1.76 11.08
N THR A 29 -19.50 0.91 10.14
CA THR A 29 -18.12 0.80 9.67
C THR A 29 -17.75 2.16 9.12
N ILE A 30 -17.01 2.96 9.89
CA ILE A 30 -16.43 4.20 9.37
C ILE A 30 -15.37 3.76 8.36
N PRO A 31 -15.54 4.02 7.05
CA PRO A 31 -14.48 3.79 6.11
C PRO A 31 -13.37 4.79 6.42
N LEU A 32 -12.33 4.33 7.12
CA LEU A 32 -11.08 5.05 7.26
C LEU A 32 -10.38 4.99 5.90
N THR A 33 -10.80 5.89 5.01
CA THR A 33 -10.02 6.16 3.79
C THR A 33 -8.64 6.63 4.21
N ALA A 34 -7.60 6.13 3.56
CA ALA A 34 -6.25 6.63 3.78
C ALA A 34 -6.26 8.15 3.57
N GLU A 35 -5.79 8.92 4.56
CA GLU A 35 -5.76 10.37 4.47
C GLU A 35 -4.81 10.77 3.33
N GLN A 36 -5.39 11.32 2.26
CA GLN A 36 -4.63 11.74 1.10
C GLN A 36 -3.93 13.06 1.39
N VAL A 37 -2.68 13.18 0.95
CA VAL A 37 -1.92 14.43 1.07
C VAL A 37 -2.52 15.45 0.11
N ARG A 38 -3.27 16.42 0.63
CA ARG A 38 -3.85 17.50 -0.18
C ARG A 38 -2.72 18.37 -0.75
N VAL A 39 -2.74 18.59 -2.06
CA VAL A 39 -1.81 19.47 -2.76
C VAL A 39 -2.23 20.92 -2.51
N ARG A 40 -1.36 21.68 -1.84
CA ARG A 40 -1.54 23.13 -1.61
C ARG A 40 -0.78 23.98 -2.63
N HIS A 41 0.36 23.46 -3.07
CA HIS A 41 1.23 24.04 -4.09
C HIS A 41 1.68 22.92 -5.01
N MET A 42 1.91 23.24 -6.29
CA MET A 42 2.50 22.28 -7.23
C MET A 42 3.86 21.85 -6.69
N GLU A 43 4.20 20.58 -6.88
CA GLU A 43 5.49 20.05 -6.47
C GLU A 43 6.63 20.77 -7.19
N GLY A 44 7.71 21.00 -6.44
CA GLY A 44 8.92 21.60 -6.96
C GLY A 44 9.71 20.62 -7.83
N LEU A 45 10.53 21.19 -8.71
CA LEU A 45 11.58 20.45 -9.38
C LEU A 45 12.71 20.15 -8.39
N MET A 46 13.20 18.91 -8.39
CA MET A 46 14.30 18.48 -7.53
C MET A 46 15.31 17.69 -8.35
N HIS A 47 16.59 17.92 -8.08
CA HIS A 47 17.67 17.04 -8.49
C HIS A 47 18.65 16.97 -7.31
N GLY A 48 18.76 15.80 -6.69
CA GLY A 48 19.64 15.57 -5.54
C GLY A 48 20.54 14.36 -5.76
N PHE A 49 21.70 14.38 -5.12
CA PHE A 49 22.61 13.25 -5.03
C PHE A 49 22.54 12.63 -3.63
N LEU A 50 22.54 11.31 -3.56
CA LEU A 50 22.37 10.53 -2.34
C LEU A 50 23.58 9.61 -2.14
N ALA A 51 23.84 9.22 -0.89
CA ALA A 51 24.80 8.16 -0.57
C ALA A 51 24.13 7.16 0.36
N LEU A 52 23.98 5.92 -0.10
CA LEU A 52 23.45 4.84 0.73
C LEU A 52 24.59 4.28 1.60
N ARG A 53 24.37 4.23 2.90
CA ARG A 53 25.36 3.77 3.88
C ARG A 53 24.76 2.74 4.83
N THR A 54 25.61 1.86 5.33
CA THR A 54 25.30 1.03 6.50
C THR A 54 25.24 1.90 7.77
N LEU A 55 24.74 1.32 8.88
CA LEU A 55 24.64 2.02 10.16
C LEU A 55 26.01 2.42 10.74
N ASP A 56 27.06 1.65 10.46
CA ASP A 56 28.47 1.95 10.78
C ASP A 56 29.11 2.97 9.80
N GLY A 57 28.34 3.51 8.84
CA GLY A 57 28.77 4.59 7.96
C GLY A 57 29.48 4.14 6.68
N ARG A 58 29.66 2.84 6.45
CA ARG A 58 30.26 2.31 5.21
C ARG A 58 29.34 2.56 4.01
N ARG A 59 29.89 3.19 2.97
CA ARG A 59 29.17 3.53 1.74
C ARG A 59 28.94 2.31 0.87
N LEU A 60 27.67 2.02 0.58
CA LEU A 60 27.16 0.90 -0.22
C LEU A 60 26.88 1.30 -1.67
N ALA A 61 26.27 2.48 -1.88
CA ALA A 61 25.86 2.96 -3.19
C ALA A 61 25.88 4.48 -3.29
N ASP A 62 25.99 4.95 -4.52
CA ASP A 62 25.79 6.34 -4.90
C ASP A 62 24.43 6.46 -5.57
N GLY A 63 23.69 7.49 -5.21
CA GLY A 63 22.34 7.69 -5.73
C GLY A 63 22.12 9.06 -6.33
N GLU A 64 21.12 9.10 -7.18
CA GLU A 64 20.59 10.30 -7.80
C GLU A 64 19.06 10.24 -7.69
N MET A 65 18.45 11.35 -7.31
CA MET A 65 17.01 11.50 -7.28
C MET A 65 16.61 12.74 -8.08
N THR A 66 15.77 12.54 -9.08
CA THR A 66 15.16 13.62 -9.85
C THR A 66 13.66 13.62 -9.64
N GLN A 67 13.06 14.80 -9.53
CA GLN A 67 11.62 15.00 -9.49
C GLN A 67 11.27 16.12 -10.45
N ILE A 68 10.44 15.81 -11.43
CA ILE A 68 10.03 16.74 -12.48
C ILE A 68 8.50 16.83 -12.46
N ALA A 69 7.98 18.05 -12.30
CA ALA A 69 6.56 18.34 -12.31
C ALA A 69 6.15 18.91 -13.68
N GLU A 70 5.21 18.23 -14.35
CA GLU A 70 4.65 18.63 -15.64
C GLU A 70 3.12 18.60 -15.55
N GLY A 71 2.49 19.78 -15.59
CA GLY A 71 1.05 19.89 -15.47
C GLY A 71 0.54 19.32 -14.14
N ASP A 72 -0.34 18.32 -14.19
CA ASP A 72 -0.90 17.66 -13.01
C ASP A 72 -0.14 16.39 -12.60
N ARG A 73 1.03 16.14 -13.20
CA ARG A 73 1.86 14.96 -12.93
C ARG A 73 3.22 15.34 -12.37
N VAL A 74 3.74 14.44 -11.55
CA VAL A 74 5.09 14.52 -10.99
C VAL A 74 5.78 13.19 -11.24
N THR A 75 6.87 13.21 -12.00
CA THR A 75 7.72 12.03 -12.24
C THR A 75 8.90 12.10 -11.29
N SER A 76 8.98 11.13 -10.38
CA SER A 76 10.11 10.93 -9.48
C SER A 76 10.94 9.75 -9.97
N ARG A 77 12.25 9.93 -10.12
CA ARG A 77 13.17 8.84 -10.43
C ARG A 77 14.28 8.79 -9.40
N LEU A 78 14.47 7.61 -8.81
CA LEU A 78 15.52 7.32 -7.84
C LEU A 78 16.40 6.19 -8.36
N ILE A 79 17.69 6.46 -8.52
CA ILE A 79 18.68 5.45 -8.91
C ILE A 79 19.70 5.31 -7.79
N PHE A 80 20.02 4.08 -7.38
CA PHE A 80 21.23 3.75 -6.64
C PHE A 80 22.12 2.82 -7.45
N ARG A 81 23.40 3.18 -7.57
CA ARG A 81 24.47 2.38 -8.16
C ARG A 81 25.37 1.87 -7.04
N PHE A 82 25.27 0.58 -6.77
CA PHE A 82 26.01 -0.08 -5.70
C PHE A 82 27.44 -0.36 -6.13
N LYS A 83 28.35 -0.39 -5.14
CA LYS A 83 29.77 -0.68 -5.39
C LYS A 83 30.04 -2.07 -5.95
N ASP A 84 29.15 -3.02 -5.69
CA ASP A 84 29.23 -4.39 -6.22
C ASP A 84 28.64 -4.51 -7.64
N GLY A 85 28.27 -3.39 -8.27
CA GLY A 85 27.67 -3.34 -9.60
C GLY A 85 26.14 -3.50 -9.61
N SER A 86 25.50 -3.64 -8.44
CA SER A 86 24.04 -3.71 -8.35
C SER A 86 23.37 -2.37 -8.65
N VAL A 87 22.12 -2.43 -9.08
CA VAL A 87 21.30 -1.27 -9.42
C VAL A 87 19.92 -1.39 -8.79
N TYR A 88 19.51 -0.33 -8.11
CA TYR A 88 18.12 -0.01 -7.80
C TYR A 88 17.73 1.16 -8.70
N ASP A 89 16.73 1.02 -9.54
CA ASP A 89 16.20 2.10 -10.41
C ASP A 89 14.69 2.10 -10.28
N ASP A 90 14.15 3.19 -9.77
CA ASP A 90 12.75 3.33 -9.43
C ASP A 90 12.19 4.59 -10.07
N THR A 91 11.09 4.45 -10.80
CA THR A 91 10.37 5.56 -11.43
C THR A 91 8.92 5.53 -11.00
N THR A 92 8.52 6.52 -10.20
CA THR A 92 7.15 6.69 -9.73
C THR A 92 6.52 7.92 -10.38
N ILE A 93 5.31 7.76 -10.89
CA ILE A 93 4.50 8.88 -11.40
C ILE A 93 3.39 9.15 -10.40
N PHE A 94 3.30 10.40 -9.95
CA PHE A 94 2.25 10.88 -9.08
C PHE A 94 1.31 11.83 -9.83
N SER A 95 0.05 11.85 -9.42
CA SER A 95 -0.84 12.97 -9.68
C SER A 95 -0.65 13.99 -8.57
N GLN A 96 -0.61 15.27 -8.94
CA GLN A 96 -0.68 16.41 -8.03
C GLN A 96 -2.01 17.19 -8.21
N GLN A 97 -3.01 16.57 -8.84
CA GLN A 97 -4.32 17.20 -9.04
C GLN A 97 -5.15 17.11 -7.74
N GLY A 98 -5.08 18.16 -6.92
CA GLY A 98 -5.83 18.28 -5.68
C GLY A 98 -5.30 17.41 -4.52
N ALA A 99 -4.92 16.16 -4.81
CA ALA A 99 -4.27 15.25 -3.88
C ALA A 99 -3.04 14.60 -4.52
N PHE A 100 -1.98 14.45 -3.73
CA PHE A 100 -0.76 13.78 -4.15
C PHE A 100 -0.97 12.27 -4.01
N ARG A 101 -0.99 11.56 -5.15
CA ARG A 101 -1.29 10.12 -5.21
C ARG A 101 -0.46 9.44 -6.28
N VAL A 102 -0.06 8.21 -6.03
CA VAL A 102 0.62 7.39 -7.05
C VAL A 102 -0.35 7.07 -8.19
N LEU A 103 0.14 7.21 -9.41
CA LEU A 103 -0.49 6.76 -10.64
C LEU A 103 0.16 5.48 -11.14
N SER A 104 1.50 5.43 -11.12
CA SER A 104 2.25 4.24 -11.51
C SER A 104 3.60 4.19 -10.83
N ASP A 105 4.18 3.00 -10.77
CA ASP A 105 5.51 2.74 -10.25
C ASP A 105 6.23 1.71 -11.12
N HIS A 106 7.53 1.89 -11.35
CA HIS A 106 8.36 0.93 -12.06
C HIS A 106 9.72 0.82 -11.38
N LEU A 107 9.92 -0.32 -10.71
CA LEU A 107 11.11 -0.61 -9.93
C LEU A 107 11.90 -1.75 -10.57
N VAL A 108 13.20 -1.54 -10.76
CA VAL A 108 14.16 -2.55 -11.21
C VAL A 108 15.24 -2.76 -10.15
N GLN A 109 15.45 -4.02 -9.77
CA GLN A 109 16.46 -4.45 -8.81
C GLN A 109 17.30 -5.57 -9.42
N ARG A 110 18.60 -5.31 -9.64
CA ARG A 110 19.51 -6.27 -10.28
C ARG A 110 20.92 -6.21 -9.69
N GLY A 111 21.63 -7.34 -9.72
CA GLY A 111 23.03 -7.46 -9.27
C GLY A 111 23.19 -8.09 -7.88
N PRO A 112 24.45 -8.28 -7.43
CA PRO A 112 24.78 -9.09 -6.24
C PRO A 112 24.11 -8.67 -4.91
N SER A 113 23.75 -7.40 -4.75
CA SER A 113 23.06 -6.88 -3.56
C SER A 113 21.60 -7.37 -3.46
N PHE A 114 21.02 -7.86 -4.55
CA PHE A 114 19.64 -8.36 -4.58
C PHE A 114 19.66 -9.88 -4.73
N LYS A 115 19.21 -10.59 -3.69
CA LYS A 115 19.17 -12.08 -3.68
C LYS A 115 18.45 -12.66 -4.89
N GLN A 116 17.44 -11.95 -5.37
CA GLN A 116 16.65 -12.33 -6.53
C GLN A 116 16.43 -11.09 -7.40
N PRO A 117 16.94 -11.07 -8.64
CA PRO A 117 16.65 -9.99 -9.57
C PRO A 117 15.15 -9.90 -9.83
N MET A 118 14.61 -8.68 -9.77
CA MET A 118 13.19 -8.44 -9.99
C MET A 118 12.92 -7.09 -10.67
N GLU A 119 11.78 -7.05 -11.33
CA GLU A 119 11.19 -5.87 -11.94
C GLU A 119 9.72 -5.82 -11.53
N THR A 120 9.31 -4.74 -10.88
CA THR A 120 7.95 -4.55 -10.39
C THR A 120 7.33 -3.37 -11.11
N SER A 121 6.10 -3.53 -11.58
CA SER A 121 5.29 -2.46 -12.15
C SER A 121 3.97 -2.36 -11.40
N ILE A 122 3.57 -1.15 -11.05
CA ILE A 122 2.28 -0.84 -10.43
C ILE A 122 1.51 0.10 -11.35
N ASP A 123 0.25 -0.23 -11.62
CA ASP A 123 -0.73 0.65 -12.25
C ASP A 123 -1.87 0.91 -11.27
N ALA A 124 -1.90 2.11 -10.70
CA ALA A 124 -2.90 2.49 -9.71
C ALA A 124 -4.29 2.67 -10.31
N SER A 125 -4.42 2.85 -11.63
CA SER A 125 -5.72 3.02 -12.29
C SER A 125 -6.47 1.69 -12.43
N SER A 126 -5.74 0.60 -12.69
CA SER A 126 -6.27 -0.76 -12.75
C SER A 126 -6.13 -1.53 -11.44
N GLY A 127 -5.35 -1.00 -10.49
CA GLY A 127 -4.97 -1.72 -9.27
C GLY A 127 -4.02 -2.89 -9.53
N GLN A 128 -3.52 -3.05 -10.74
CA GLN A 128 -2.67 -4.16 -11.12
C GLN A 128 -1.23 -3.95 -10.68
N VAL A 129 -0.61 -5.01 -10.19
CA VAL A 129 0.83 -5.08 -9.99
C VAL A 129 1.37 -6.33 -10.63
N THR A 130 2.45 -6.12 -11.35
CA THR A 130 3.17 -7.16 -12.06
C THR A 130 4.59 -7.24 -11.51
N VAL A 131 4.99 -8.42 -11.07
CA VAL A 131 6.33 -8.71 -10.59
C VAL A 131 6.94 -9.74 -11.53
N ARG A 132 7.99 -9.34 -12.25
CA ARG A 132 8.85 -10.23 -13.02
C ARG A 132 10.08 -10.54 -12.18
N TYR A 133 10.41 -11.81 -12.01
CA TYR A 133 11.60 -12.21 -11.26
C TYR A 133 12.23 -13.46 -11.86
N LYS A 134 13.49 -13.72 -11.50
CA LYS A 134 14.16 -14.98 -11.80
C LYS A 134 14.05 -15.93 -10.60
N ASP A 135 13.64 -17.16 -10.81
CA ASP A 135 13.64 -18.19 -9.77
C ASP A 135 15.07 -18.71 -9.50
N GLN A 136 15.18 -19.65 -8.55
CA GLN A 136 16.48 -20.23 -8.15
C GLN A 136 17.18 -21.00 -9.29
N ASP A 137 16.41 -21.47 -10.27
CA ASP A 137 16.89 -22.19 -11.45
C ASP A 137 17.23 -21.23 -12.60
N GLY A 138 17.07 -19.92 -12.40
CA GLY A 138 17.31 -18.88 -13.39
C GLY A 138 16.17 -18.68 -14.39
N GLY A 139 15.04 -19.39 -14.22
CA GLY A 139 13.84 -19.27 -15.02
C GLY A 139 13.10 -17.96 -14.75
N GLU A 140 12.61 -17.30 -15.79
CA GLU A 140 11.79 -16.10 -15.64
C GLU A 140 10.36 -16.47 -15.24
N LYS A 141 9.85 -15.77 -14.22
CA LYS A 141 8.48 -15.89 -13.73
C LYS A 141 7.82 -14.52 -13.71
N ILE A 142 6.52 -14.51 -13.98
CA ILE A 142 5.68 -13.32 -13.91
C ILE A 142 4.53 -13.61 -12.95
N LEU A 143 4.37 -12.77 -11.94
CA LEU A 143 3.20 -12.75 -11.08
C LEU A 143 2.43 -11.47 -11.37
N SER A 144 1.15 -11.59 -11.70
CA SER A 144 0.25 -10.46 -11.80
C SER A 144 -0.84 -10.60 -10.76
N ARG A 145 -1.07 -9.56 -9.97
CA ARG A 145 -2.14 -9.51 -8.96
C ARG A 145 -2.78 -8.14 -8.95
N GLU A 146 -4.07 -8.13 -8.70
CA GLU A 146 -4.81 -6.93 -8.33
C GLU A 146 -4.60 -6.65 -6.83
N TRP A 147 -4.36 -5.39 -6.47
CA TRP A 147 -4.20 -4.99 -5.09
C TRP A 147 -5.52 -4.64 -4.44
N VAL A 148 -5.70 -5.14 -3.22
CA VAL A 148 -6.78 -4.70 -2.34
C VAL A 148 -6.24 -3.55 -1.50
N VAL A 149 -6.97 -2.43 -1.51
CA VAL A 149 -6.68 -1.30 -0.61
C VAL A 149 -6.80 -1.78 0.84
N VAL A 150 -5.65 -2.00 1.49
CA VAL A 150 -5.61 -2.35 2.91
C VAL A 150 -5.86 -1.08 3.71
N HIS A 151 -7.04 -1.01 4.32
CA HIS A 151 -7.39 0.10 5.20
C HIS A 151 -6.60 -0.07 6.51
N PRO A 152 -5.72 0.88 6.89
CA PRO A 152 -4.94 0.75 8.11
C PRO A 152 -5.88 0.78 9.32
N ARG A 153 -5.86 -0.28 10.15
CA ARG A 153 -6.46 -0.20 11.49
C ARG A 153 -5.57 0.70 12.35
N LYS A 154 -6.02 1.95 12.50
CA LYS A 154 -5.43 3.06 13.28
C LYS A 154 -3.98 3.41 12.92
N ALA A 155 -3.82 4.36 12.01
CA ALA A 155 -2.56 5.08 11.84
C ALA A 155 -2.36 6.11 12.97
N HIS A 156 -1.17 6.15 13.57
CA HIS A 156 -0.71 7.31 14.35
C HIS A 156 -0.29 8.43 13.37
N PRO A 157 -0.66 9.70 13.61
CA PRO A 157 -0.53 10.80 12.64
C PRO A 157 0.91 11.19 12.26
N ALA A 158 1.93 10.59 12.87
CA ALA A 158 3.34 10.93 12.64
C ALA A 158 4.08 9.97 11.71
N LYS A 159 3.41 8.98 11.10
CA LYS A 159 4.06 7.94 10.26
C LYS A 159 3.38 7.70 8.91
N CYS A 160 2.94 8.78 8.26
CA CYS A 160 2.57 8.73 6.84
C CYS A 160 3.69 9.34 5.99
N ALA A 161 4.85 8.71 6.04
CA ALA A 161 5.86 8.81 5.02
C ALA A 161 6.71 7.54 5.14
N THR A 162 7.11 7.00 3.99
CA THR A 162 8.05 5.89 3.84
C THR A 162 7.43 4.48 3.88
N ASN A 163 7.42 3.88 2.69
CA ASN A 163 7.28 2.46 2.33
C ASN A 163 5.88 1.93 1.97
N TYR A 164 5.68 1.71 0.67
CA TYR A 164 4.69 0.76 0.16
C TYR A 164 5.09 -0.65 0.60
N SER A 165 4.57 -1.12 1.74
CA SER A 165 4.72 -2.52 2.12
C SER A 165 3.71 -3.37 1.34
N VAL A 166 4.23 -4.12 0.36
CA VAL A 166 3.54 -5.22 -0.30
C VAL A 166 3.44 -6.37 0.69
N HIS A 167 2.31 -6.52 1.37
CA HIS A 167 2.03 -7.77 2.09
C HIS A 167 1.58 -8.83 1.07
N GLY A 168 2.55 -9.59 0.56
CA GLY A 168 2.29 -10.88 -0.06
C GLY A 168 1.71 -11.81 1.00
N GLY A 169 0.42 -12.14 0.89
CA GLY A 169 -0.22 -13.11 1.76
C GLY A 169 0.29 -14.52 1.42
N ASP A 170 1.23 -15.02 2.22
CA ASP A 170 1.55 -16.45 2.28
C ASP A 170 0.44 -17.18 3.03
N HIS A 171 -0.30 -18.02 2.32
CA HIS A 171 -0.98 -19.16 2.91
C HIS A 171 -0.21 -20.43 2.53
N ALA A 172 0.97 -20.62 3.12
CA ALA A 172 1.55 -21.94 3.26
C ALA A 172 0.79 -22.67 4.37
N LYS A 173 -0.13 -23.56 3.98
CA LYS A 173 -0.81 -24.48 4.86
C LYS A 173 0.22 -25.50 5.37
N ALA A 174 0.65 -25.35 6.63
CA ALA A 174 1.34 -26.41 7.34
C ALA A 174 0.37 -27.60 7.48
N ALA A 175 0.65 -28.68 6.76
CA ALA A 175 0.06 -29.99 7.05
C ALA A 175 1.01 -30.71 8.00
N GLY A 176 0.58 -30.88 9.25
CA GLY A 176 1.11 -31.89 10.14
C GLY A 176 0.57 -33.27 9.72
N GLY A 177 1.45 -34.26 9.82
CA GLY A 177 1.22 -35.68 9.61
C GLY A 177 2.52 -36.41 9.83
#